data_AF-A0A2N2S726-F1
#
_entry.id   AF-A0A2N2S726-F1
#
_cell.length_a   1.000
_cell.length_b   1.000
_cell.length_c   1.000
_cell.angle_alpha   90.00
_cell.angle_beta   90.00
_cell.angle_gamma   90.00
#
_symmetry.space_group_name_H-M   'P 1'
#
loop_
_entity.id
_entity.type
_entity.pdbx_description
1 polymer ?
#
loop_
_entity_poly.entity_id
_entity_poly.type
_entity_poly.pdbx_seq_one_letter_code
_entity_poly.pdbx_strand_id
1 'polypeptide(L)' 'ALLLTSTEGARNLAAMVGVDGLALLSGLPVFASHARIAAQCRELGLGLVIETDAGDEGLLRALVQHFG' A
#
# COMPACT_ATOMS: atom_id res chain seq x y z
N ALA A 1 -3.04 0.36 8.85
CA ALA A 1 -2.57 -0.23 7.57
C ALA A 1 -3.27 0.46 6.42
N LEU A 2 -2.67 0.47 5.24
CA LEU A 2 -3.30 0.84 3.98
C LEU A 2 -3.37 -0.38 3.07
N LEU A 3 -4.51 -0.60 2.42
CA LEU A 3 -4.67 -1.65 1.40
C LEU A 3 -4.84 -0.94 0.05
N LEU A 4 -3.95 -1.23 -0.89
CA LEU A 4 -3.96 -0.62 -2.22
C LEU A 4 -4.01 -1.71 -3.28
N THR A 5 -5.09 -1.73 -4.05
CA THR A 5 -5.37 -2.75 -5.08
C THR A 5 -5.24 -2.22 -6.50
N SER A 6 -4.85 -0.94 -6.65
CA SER A 6 -4.55 -0.34 -7.94
C SER A 6 -3.48 0.76 -7.83
N THR A 7 -2.72 0.95 -8.91
CA THR A 7 -1.74 2.04 -9.01
C THR A 7 -2.44 3.41 -9.09
N GLU A 8 -3.61 3.47 -9.74
CA GLU A 8 -4.43 4.67 -9.80
C GLU A 8 -4.92 5.09 -8.42
N GLY A 9 -5.39 4.14 -7.59
CA GLY A 9 -5.79 4.41 -6.21
C GLY A 9 -4.65 4.98 -5.37
N ALA A 10 -3.43 4.44 -5.52
CA ALA A 10 -2.24 4.96 -4.84
C ALA A 10 -1.93 6.41 -5.24
N ARG A 11 -1.98 6.72 -6.55
CA ARG A 11 -1.75 8.08 -7.07
C ARG A 11 -2.85 9.06 -6.63
N ASN A 12 -4.10 8.62 -6.66
CA ASN A 12 -5.22 9.45 -6.23
C ASN A 12 -5.12 9.77 -4.73
N LEU A 13 -4.77 8.78 -3.90
CA LEU A 13 -4.51 8.99 -2.48
C LEU A 13 -3.41 10.04 -2.28
N ALA A 14 -2.26 9.87 -2.95
CA ALA A 14 -1.15 10.81 -2.90
C ALA A 14 -1.56 12.24 -3.30
N ALA A 15 -2.36 12.38 -4.36
CA ALA A 15 -2.86 13.67 -4.81
C ALA A 15 -3.81 14.33 -3.80
N MET A 16 -4.68 13.55 -3.13
CA MET A 16 -5.63 14.06 -2.15
C MET A 16 -4.95 14.53 -0.86
N VAL A 17 -3.94 13.79 -0.38
CA VAL A 17 -3.31 14.05 0.93
C VAL A 17 -2.08 14.94 0.83
N GLY A 18 -1.50 15.08 -0.36
CA GLY A 18 -0.28 15.85 -0.59
C GLY A 18 0.95 15.28 0.11
N VAL A 19 2.04 16.03 0.08
CA VAL A 19 3.35 15.61 0.62
C VAL A 19 3.29 15.42 2.14
N ASP A 20 2.67 16.35 2.87
CA ASP A 20 2.58 16.26 4.33
C ASP A 20 1.74 15.06 4.78
N GLY A 21 0.63 14.79 4.07
CA GLY A 21 -0.18 13.61 4.31
C GLY A 21 0.57 12.32 4.02
N LEU A 22 1.33 12.25 2.92
CA LEU A 22 2.17 11.09 2.61
C LEU A 22 3.25 10.86 3.68
N ALA A 23 3.85 11.92 4.21
CA ALA A 23 4.82 11.81 5.31
C ALA A 23 4.18 11.17 6.55
N LEU A 24 2.95 11.55 6.90
CA LEU A 24 2.20 10.94 8.00
C LEU A 24 1.85 9.46 7.71
N LEU A 25 1.51 9.14 6.46
CA LEU A 25 1.16 7.77 6.05
C LEU A 25 2.38 6.84 5.92
N SER A 26 3.59 7.38 5.77
CA SER A 26 4.81 6.59 5.54
C SER A 26 5.13 5.57 6.64
N GLY A 27 4.63 5.81 7.87
CA GLY A 27 4.77 4.89 9.01
C GLY A 27 3.74 3.76 9.04
N LEU A 28 2.76 3.74 8.13
CA LEU A 28 1.76 2.67 8.05
C LEU A 28 2.23 1.55 7.11
N PRO A 29 2.02 0.27 7.46
CA PRO A 29 2.19 -0.82 6.51
C PRO A 29 1.19 -0.70 5.38
N VAL A 30 1.69 -0.82 4.15
CA VAL A 30 0.95 -0.79 2.90
C VAL A 30 0.94 -2.19 2.31
N PHE A 31 -0.25 -2.75 2.11
CA PHE A 31 -0.46 -4.05 1.47
C PHE A 31 -0.88 -3.83 0.03
N ALA A 32 -0.08 -4.34 -0.90
CA ALA A 32 -0.27 -4.16 -2.34
C ALA A 32 -0.51 -5.50 -3.03
N SER A 33 -1.67 -5.67 -3.66
CA SER A 33 -2.11 -6.96 -4.25
C SER A 33 -1.38 -7.39 -5.52
N HIS A 34 -0.35 -6.64 -5.94
CA HIS A 34 0.46 -6.93 -7.12
C HIS A 34 1.75 -6.10 -7.10
N ALA A 35 2.86 -6.67 -7.59
CA ALA A 35 4.16 -6.01 -7.79
C ALA A 35 4.10 -4.57 -8.34
N ARG A 36 3.27 -4.31 -9.37
CA ARG A 36 3.16 -2.98 -9.99
C ARG A 36 2.61 -1.92 -9.03
N ILE A 37 1.73 -2.32 -8.11
CA ILE A 37 1.15 -1.43 -7.10
C ILE A 37 2.20 -1.18 -6.01
N ALA A 38 2.91 -2.24 -5.59
CA ALA A 38 3.99 -2.13 -4.63
C ALA A 38 5.09 -1.18 -5.11
N ALA A 39 5.51 -1.30 -6.37
CA ALA A 39 6.47 -0.38 -6.99
C ALA A 39 5.97 1.07 -6.96
N GLN A 40 4.72 1.32 -7.36
CA GLN A 40 4.13 2.65 -7.32
C GLN A 40 4.09 3.24 -5.89
N CYS A 41 3.79 2.42 -4.88
CA CYS A 41 3.74 2.87 -3.49
C CYS A 41 5.13 3.29 -2.99
N ARG A 42 6.18 2.54 -3.38
CA ARG A 42 7.58 2.88 -3.04
C ARG A 42 8.03 4.17 -3.72
N GLU A 43 7.66 4.37 -4.99
CA GLU A 43 7.92 5.64 -5.71
C GLU A 43 7.25 6.85 -5.05
N LEU A 44 6.08 6.65 -4.44
CA LEU A 44 5.36 7.68 -3.70
C LEU A 44 5.93 7.94 -2.29
N GLY A 45 6.99 7.23 -1.89
CA GLY A 45 7.64 7.42 -0.58
C GLY A 45 6.94 6.73 0.59
N LEU A 46 6.02 5.79 0.33
CA LEU A 46 5.44 4.96 1.39
C LEU A 46 6.50 3.95 1.87
N GLY A 47 6.77 3.96 3.18
CA GLY A 47 7.98 3.34 3.74
C GLY A 47 7.92 1.83 3.90
N LEU A 48 6.78 1.28 4.32
CA LEU A 48 6.62 -0.15 4.58
C LEU A 48 5.64 -0.77 3.57
N VAL A 49 6.17 -1.20 2.42
CA VAL A 49 5.37 -1.80 1.34
C VAL A 49 5.51 -3.32 1.31
N ILE A 50 4.43 -4.00 1.64
CA ILE A 50 4.25 -5.45 1.66
C ILE A 50 3.51 -5.84 0.38
N GLU A 51 4.20 -6.52 -0.52
CA GLU A 51 3.56 -7.16 -1.67
C GLU A 51 2.84 -8.43 -1.19
N THR A 52 1.59 -8.60 -1.63
CA THR A 52 0.80 -9.79 -1.31
C THR A 52 0.59 -10.64 -2.55
N ASP A 53 0.18 -11.88 -2.35
CA ASP A 53 -0.36 -12.69 -3.43
C ASP A 53 -1.58 -11.99 -4.07
N ALA A 54 -1.87 -12.32 -5.33
CA ALA A 54 -2.95 -11.73 -6.09
C ALA A 54 -4.34 -12.08 -5.52
N GLY A 55 -5.28 -11.17 -5.69
CA GLY A 55 -6.68 -11.33 -5.25
C GLY A 55 -6.88 -11.16 -3.75
N ASP A 56 -8.14 -11.27 -3.34
CA ASP A 56 -8.55 -10.94 -1.97
C ASP A 56 -8.01 -11.91 -0.92
N GLU A 57 -7.86 -13.19 -1.27
CA GLU A 57 -7.33 -14.21 -0.36
C GLU A 57 -5.86 -13.95 0.00
N GLY A 58 -5.05 -13.57 -0.99
CA GLY A 58 -3.65 -13.20 -0.77
C GLY A 58 -3.52 -11.99 0.16
N LEU A 59 -4.36 -10.99 -0.06
CA LEU A 59 -4.41 -9.78 0.77
C LEU A 59 -4.83 -10.10 2.22
N LEU A 60 -5.89 -10.90 2.40
CA LEU A 60 -6.36 -11.32 3.72
C LEU A 60 -5.32 -12.16 4.47
N ARG A 61 -4.67 -13.10 3.77
CA ARG A 61 -3.59 -13.91 4.34
C ARG A 61 -2.44 -13.03 4.85
N ALA A 62 -2.01 -12.05 4.05
CA ALA A 62 -0.95 -11.13 4.45
C ALA A 62 -1.35 -10.27 5.66
N LEU A 63 -2.62 -9.83 5.74
CA LEU A 63 -3.12 -9.10 6.91
C LEU A 63 -3.07 -9.96 8.18
N VAL A 64 -3.54 -11.21 8.10
CA VAL A 64 -3.51 -12.15 9.24
C VAL A 64 -2.07 -12.45 9.65
N GLN A 65 -1.16 -12.66 8.70
CA GLN A 65 0.25 -12.91 9.00
C GLN A 65 0.97 -11.71 9.66
N HIS A 66 0.51 -10.50 9.37
CA HIS A 66 1.15 -9.28 9.89
C HIS A 66 0.57 -8.81 11.24
N PHE A 67 -0.73 -9.01 11.47
CA PHE A 67 -1.43 -8.49 12.65
C PHE A 67 -2.01 -9.55 13.60
N GLY A 68 -2.18 -10.79 13.14
CA GLY A 68 -2.68 -11.90 13.97
C GLY A 68 -1.60 -12.49 14.84
#